data_AF-A0A5M9JKT3-F1
#
_entry.id   AF-A0A5M9JKT3-F1
#
_cell.length_a   1.000
_cell.length_b   1.000
_cell.length_c   1.000
_cell.angle_alpha   90.00
_cell.angle_beta   90.00
_cell.angle_gamma   90.00
#
_symmetry.space_group_name_H-M   'P 1'
#
loop_
_entity.id
_entity.type
_entity.pdbx_description
1 polymer ?
#
loop_
_entity_poly.entity_id
_entity_poly.type
_entity_poly.pdbx_seq_one_letter_code
_entity_poly.pdbx_strand_id
1 'polypeptide(L)'
;MSIPNFPVLASSTAKMLLYCAPNVVLDFLVKKVTGMPDEAAKVTTSFLRSKNGIWQALHLARDEMNTITEDKWDSEIWGVEHSEESQSDITPPRLIFYFGENDHWVASHTRDALIAARASPVPTPTSSTTSFSIKASNKPIMMIDNEGIDHGFCINHSETMAHKQAILQDEQCLVFRLRPLLMQR
;
A
#
# COMPACT_ATOMS: atom_id res chain seq x y z
N MET A 1 -20.39 -13.74 1.23
CA MET A 1 -21.66 -13.55 1.98
C MET A 1 -21.86 -12.05 2.13
N SER A 2 -22.86 -11.45 1.48
CA SER A 2 -23.10 -9.99 1.54
C SER A 2 -24.23 -9.72 2.52
N ILE A 3 -23.99 -8.89 3.55
CA ILE A 3 -25.03 -8.48 4.49
C ILE A 3 -25.79 -7.31 3.85
N PRO A 4 -27.08 -7.45 3.53
CA PRO A 4 -27.86 -6.39 2.91
C PRO A 4 -27.90 -5.17 3.84
N ASN A 5 -27.78 -3.97 3.26
CA ASN A 5 -27.81 -2.69 3.99
C ASN A 5 -26.77 -2.54 5.12
N PHE A 6 -25.68 -3.31 5.10
CA PHE A 6 -24.64 -3.27 6.13
C PHE A 6 -24.14 -1.86 6.49
N PRO A 7 -23.79 -0.97 5.53
CA PRO A 7 -23.32 0.37 5.87
C PRO A 7 -24.36 1.19 6.64
N VAL A 8 -25.64 1.03 6.34
CA VAL A 8 -26.73 1.75 7.01
C VAL A 8 -26.94 1.22 8.43
N LEU A 9 -26.97 -0.11 8.60
CA LEU A 9 -27.17 -0.73 9.92
C LEU A 9 -26.00 -0.41 10.85
N ALA A 10 -24.77 -0.69 10.40
CA ALA A 10 -23.57 -0.47 11.21
C ALA A 10 -23.34 1.02 11.54
N SER A 11 -23.56 1.94 10.59
CA SER A 11 -23.44 3.37 10.88
C SER A 11 -24.52 3.88 11.84
N SER A 12 -25.75 3.37 11.75
CA SER A 12 -26.83 3.72 12.69
C SER A 12 -26.52 3.25 14.10
N THR A 13 -26.07 2.00 14.26
CA THR A 13 -25.65 1.45 15.54
C THR A 13 -24.47 2.23 16.12
N ALA A 14 -23.45 2.52 15.32
CA ALA A 14 -22.29 3.30 15.76
C ALA A 14 -22.69 4.71 16.21
N LYS A 15 -23.58 5.40 15.46
CA LYS A 15 -24.09 6.71 15.85
C LYS A 15 -24.89 6.65 17.15
N MET A 16 -25.71 5.63 17.35
CA MET A 16 -26.46 5.45 18.58
C MET A 16 -25.51 5.33 19.79
N LEU A 17 -24.45 4.53 19.66
CA LEU A 17 -23.44 4.37 20.71
C LEU A 17 -22.66 5.67 20.95
N LEU A 18 -22.24 6.35 19.88
CA LEU A 18 -21.52 7.61 19.98
C LEU A 18 -22.37 8.73 20.56
N TYR A 19 -23.69 8.73 20.33
CA TYR A 19 -24.60 9.71 20.93
C TYR A 19 -24.60 9.62 22.45
N CYS A 20 -24.47 8.41 23.02
CA CYS A 20 -24.40 8.21 24.47
C CYS A 20 -23.05 8.61 25.08
N ALA A 21 -21.97 8.68 24.29
CA ALA A 21 -20.63 8.97 24.80
C ALA A 21 -20.35 10.49 24.80
N PRO A 22 -19.82 11.08 25.89
CA PRO A 22 -19.29 12.45 25.88
C PRO A 22 -18.00 12.57 25.03
N ASN A 23 -17.71 13.77 24.51
CA ASN A 23 -16.50 13.99 23.69
C ASN A 23 -15.20 13.66 24.43
N VAL A 24 -15.11 13.99 25.73
CA VAL A 24 -13.90 13.70 26.54
C VAL A 24 -13.61 12.20 26.61
N VAL A 25 -14.67 11.38 26.76
CA VAL A 25 -14.54 9.91 26.77
C VAL A 25 -14.14 9.41 25.39
N LEU A 26 -14.76 9.96 24.34
CA LEU A 26 -14.46 9.56 22.97
C LEU A 26 -13.02 9.91 22.56
N ASP A 27 -12.54 11.11 22.87
CA ASP A 27 -11.16 11.54 22.61
C ASP A 27 -10.15 10.65 23.35
N PHE A 28 -10.42 10.34 24.63
CA PHE A 28 -9.59 9.42 25.40
C PHE A 28 -9.56 8.03 24.78
N LEU A 29 -10.72 7.47 24.42
CA LEU A 29 -10.82 6.14 23.81
C LEU A 29 -10.12 6.10 22.46
N VAL A 30 -10.35 7.08 21.60
CA VAL A 30 -9.70 7.17 20.28
C VAL A 30 -8.19 7.20 20.48
N LYS A 31 -7.66 8.12 21.30
CA LYS A 31 -6.21 8.22 21.57
C LYS A 31 -5.64 6.92 22.12
N LYS A 32 -6.34 6.25 23.04
CA LYS A 32 -5.88 5.00 23.66
C LYS A 32 -5.89 3.82 22.70
N VAL A 33 -6.92 3.70 21.86
CA VAL A 33 -7.07 2.58 20.94
C VAL A 33 -6.18 2.73 19.71
N THR A 34 -6.08 3.95 19.15
CA THR A 34 -5.32 4.17 17.91
C THR A 34 -3.85 4.52 18.15
N GLY A 35 -3.47 4.91 19.37
CA GLY A 35 -2.13 5.39 19.67
C GLY A 35 -1.76 6.71 18.97
N MET A 36 -2.75 7.40 18.39
CA MET A 36 -2.52 8.61 17.61
C MET A 36 -2.05 9.80 18.49
N PRO A 37 -1.23 10.71 17.94
CA PRO A 37 -0.93 11.97 18.60
C PRO A 37 -2.20 12.84 18.74
N ASP A 38 -2.18 13.79 19.66
CA ASP A 38 -3.38 14.54 20.10
C ASP A 38 -4.14 15.20 18.94
N GLU A 39 -3.44 15.81 17.99
CA GLU A 39 -4.07 16.47 16.85
C GLU A 39 -4.75 15.47 15.91
N ALA A 40 -4.12 14.32 15.66
CA ALA A 40 -4.72 13.27 14.83
C ALA A 40 -5.95 12.64 15.53
N ALA A 41 -5.87 12.41 16.84
CA ALA A 41 -6.99 11.88 17.62
C ALA A 41 -8.21 12.83 17.58
N LYS A 42 -8.01 14.14 17.72
CA LYS A 42 -9.10 15.14 17.61
C LYS A 42 -9.77 15.12 16.23
N VAL A 43 -8.99 14.98 15.16
CA VAL A 43 -9.53 14.86 13.79
C VAL A 43 -10.36 13.60 13.65
N THR A 44 -9.87 12.46 14.16
CA THR A 44 -10.62 11.19 14.16
C THR A 44 -11.91 11.30 14.98
N THR A 45 -11.89 11.90 16.17
CA THR A 45 -13.10 12.16 16.95
C THR A 45 -14.09 13.05 16.20
N SER A 46 -13.61 14.12 15.58
CA SER A 46 -14.44 15.03 14.77
C SER A 46 -15.07 14.30 13.59
N PHE A 47 -14.32 13.40 12.95
CA PHE A 47 -14.82 12.53 11.89
C PHE A 47 -15.91 11.59 12.40
N LEU A 48 -15.71 10.93 13.55
CA LEU A 48 -16.72 10.06 14.17
C LEU A 48 -18.01 10.82 14.54
N ARG A 49 -17.90 12.10 14.89
CA ARG A 49 -19.03 12.99 15.18
C ARG A 49 -19.72 13.54 13.94
N SER A 50 -19.10 13.46 12.77
CA SER A 50 -19.67 14.02 11.56
C SER A 50 -21.01 13.35 11.20
N LYS A 51 -21.89 14.12 10.55
CA LYS A 51 -23.24 13.65 10.21
C LYS A 51 -23.24 12.36 9.40
N ASN A 52 -22.31 12.19 8.47
CA ASN A 52 -22.30 11.07 7.52
C ASN A 52 -20.97 10.33 7.43
N GLY A 53 -19.91 10.71 8.16
CA GLY A 53 -18.56 10.15 7.97
C GLY A 53 -18.50 8.63 8.15
N ILE A 54 -19.13 8.09 9.21
CA ILE A 54 -19.15 6.64 9.44
C ILE A 54 -19.86 5.89 8.31
N TRP A 55 -20.99 6.42 7.83
CA TRP A 55 -21.72 5.82 6.72
C TRP A 55 -20.90 5.84 5.42
N GLN A 56 -20.25 6.97 5.13
CA GLN A 56 -19.38 7.12 3.96
C GLN A 56 -18.18 6.17 4.02
N ALA A 57 -17.50 6.07 5.17
CA ALA A 57 -16.38 5.15 5.35
C ALA A 57 -16.79 3.69 5.16
N LEU A 58 -17.93 3.27 5.72
CA LEU A 58 -18.43 1.90 5.52
C LEU A 58 -18.88 1.64 4.08
N HIS A 59 -19.37 2.65 3.38
CA HIS A 59 -19.72 2.54 1.97
C HIS A 59 -18.46 2.36 1.11
N LEU A 60 -17.45 3.20 1.33
CA LEU A 60 -16.16 3.10 0.65
C LEU A 60 -15.49 1.76 0.93
N ALA A 61 -15.44 1.32 2.19
CA ALA A 61 -14.87 0.01 2.54
C ALA A 61 -15.61 -1.15 1.85
N ARG A 62 -16.94 -1.06 1.73
CA ARG A 62 -17.73 -2.05 0.99
C ARG A 62 -17.38 -2.06 -0.49
N ASP A 63 -17.29 -0.89 -1.12
CA ASP A 63 -16.98 -0.77 -2.54
C ASP A 63 -15.54 -1.23 -2.83
N GLU A 64 -14.61 -0.92 -1.94
CA GLU A 64 -13.25 -1.42 -1.94
C GLU A 64 -13.24 -2.95 -1.92
N MET A 65 -13.96 -3.62 -1.01
CA MET A 65 -14.04 -5.09 -0.98
C MET A 65 -14.62 -5.71 -2.26
N ASN A 66 -15.43 -4.98 -3.05
CA ASN A 66 -15.96 -5.48 -4.31
C ASN A 66 -15.02 -5.20 -5.50
N THR A 67 -14.23 -4.13 -5.42
CA THR A 67 -13.45 -3.60 -6.54
C THR A 67 -11.99 -4.03 -6.48
N ILE A 68 -11.43 -4.08 -5.27
CA ILE A 68 -10.05 -4.44 -4.98
C ILE A 68 -10.03 -5.94 -4.67
N THR A 69 -9.92 -6.73 -5.72
CA THR A 69 -9.90 -8.18 -5.63
C THR A 69 -8.63 -8.73 -6.29
N GLU A 70 -8.75 -9.26 -7.49
CA GLU A 70 -7.64 -9.89 -8.21
C GLU A 70 -6.80 -8.85 -8.96
N ASP A 71 -5.58 -9.24 -9.32
CA ASP A 71 -4.69 -8.46 -10.18
C ASP A 71 -5.41 -8.17 -11.51
N LYS A 72 -5.88 -6.92 -11.67
CA LYS A 72 -6.53 -6.43 -12.89
C LYS A 72 -5.55 -5.85 -13.91
N TRP A 73 -4.27 -5.80 -13.57
CA TRP A 73 -3.28 -5.13 -14.40
C TRP A 73 -2.76 -6.12 -15.43
N ASP A 74 -2.90 -5.76 -16.70
CA ASP A 74 -2.44 -6.59 -17.80
C ASP A 74 -0.92 -6.67 -17.82
N SER A 75 -0.40 -7.66 -18.55
CA SER A 75 1.04 -7.89 -18.71
C SER A 75 1.78 -6.67 -19.29
N GLU A 76 1.08 -5.79 -20.01
CA GLU A 76 1.60 -4.51 -20.48
C GLU A 76 2.13 -3.64 -19.33
N ILE A 77 1.38 -3.54 -18.23
CA ILE A 77 1.79 -2.75 -17.06
C ILE A 77 2.87 -3.47 -16.27
N TRP A 78 2.76 -4.79 -16.13
CA TRP A 78 3.76 -5.61 -15.45
C TRP A 78 5.05 -5.84 -16.26
N GLY A 79 5.19 -5.18 -17.41
CA GLY A 79 6.35 -5.32 -18.29
C GLY A 79 6.32 -6.63 -19.06
N VAL A 80 5.91 -6.56 -20.32
CA VAL A 80 6.12 -7.66 -21.27
C VAL A 80 7.56 -7.59 -21.79
N GLU A 81 8.18 -8.76 -21.96
CA GLU A 81 9.24 -8.97 -22.92
C GLU A 81 8.64 -8.78 -24.33
N HIS A 82 8.30 -7.55 -24.71
CA HIS A 82 7.95 -7.30 -26.10
C HIS A 82 9.21 -7.58 -26.92
N SER A 83 9.17 -8.72 -27.58
CA SER A 83 10.09 -9.11 -28.62
C SER A 83 10.03 -8.02 -29.68
N GLU A 84 11.05 -7.16 -29.69
CA GLU A 84 11.65 -6.59 -30.89
C GLU A 84 10.67 -6.12 -31.99
N GLU A 85 9.63 -5.31 -31.73
CA GLU A 85 8.82 -4.73 -32.83
C GLU A 85 7.81 -3.65 -32.41
N SER A 86 8.13 -2.78 -31.44
CA SER A 86 7.31 -1.59 -31.14
C SER A 86 8.00 -0.35 -31.69
N GLN A 87 7.52 0.16 -32.83
CA GLN A 87 8.04 1.32 -33.58
C GLN A 87 7.82 2.68 -32.88
N SER A 88 7.90 2.74 -31.56
CA SER A 88 7.83 3.97 -30.79
C SER A 88 9.08 4.09 -29.92
N ASP A 89 9.85 5.18 -30.07
CA ASP A 89 11.05 5.54 -29.30
C ASP A 89 10.81 5.71 -27.77
N ILE A 90 9.68 5.25 -27.23
CA ILE A 90 9.31 5.41 -25.83
C ILE A 90 9.74 4.15 -25.08
N THR A 91 10.76 4.28 -24.24
CA THR A 91 11.15 3.23 -23.29
C THR A 91 10.06 3.07 -22.23
N PRO A 92 9.55 1.83 -22.00
CA PRO A 92 8.55 1.61 -20.97
C PRO A 92 9.13 1.93 -19.58
N PRO A 93 8.30 2.44 -18.65
CA PRO A 93 8.75 2.78 -17.30
C PRO A 93 9.22 1.54 -16.56
N ARG A 94 10.42 1.58 -16.00
CA ARG A 94 10.93 0.54 -15.10
C ARG A 94 10.19 0.62 -13.76
N LEU A 95 9.58 -0.49 -13.35
CA LEU A 95 8.88 -0.61 -12.08
C LEU A 95 9.78 -1.19 -10.99
N ILE A 96 9.81 -0.52 -9.83
CA ILE A 96 10.49 -1.00 -8.63
C ILE A 96 9.48 -1.05 -7.49
N PHE A 97 9.34 -2.23 -6.89
CA PHE A 97 8.52 -2.45 -5.71
C PHE A 97 9.41 -2.73 -4.51
N TYR A 98 9.15 -2.01 -3.42
CA TYR A 98 9.87 -2.15 -2.16
C TYR A 98 8.89 -2.56 -1.07
N PHE A 99 9.08 -3.73 -0.47
CA PHE A 99 8.21 -4.29 0.54
C PHE A 99 8.91 -4.34 1.89
N GLY A 100 8.21 -4.05 2.98
CA GLY A 100 8.71 -4.38 4.32
C GLY A 100 8.75 -5.90 4.53
N GLU A 101 9.75 -6.41 5.25
CA GLU A 101 9.77 -7.82 5.68
C GLU A 101 8.53 -8.15 6.53
N ASN A 102 8.22 -7.26 7.49
CA ASN A 102 7.13 -7.40 8.47
C ASN A 102 6.07 -6.29 8.30
N ASP A 103 5.52 -6.14 7.09
CA ASP A 103 4.40 -5.24 6.83
C ASP A 103 3.06 -5.89 7.23
N HIS A 104 2.28 -5.22 8.09
CA HIS A 104 0.95 -5.71 8.49
C HIS A 104 -0.16 -5.32 7.51
N TRP A 105 0.13 -4.46 6.53
CA TRP A 105 -0.79 -4.12 5.45
C TRP A 105 -0.72 -5.17 4.36
N VAL A 106 0.48 -5.47 3.85
CA VAL A 106 0.67 -6.52 2.84
C VAL A 106 0.98 -7.85 3.51
N ALA A 107 0.10 -8.86 3.38
CA ALA A 107 0.44 -10.21 3.83
C ALA A 107 1.72 -10.71 3.17
N SER A 108 2.58 -11.35 3.95
CA SER A 108 3.79 -11.99 3.46
C SER A 108 3.48 -12.96 2.32
N HIS A 109 2.43 -13.80 2.44
CA HIS A 109 2.10 -14.75 1.37
C HIS A 109 1.61 -14.05 0.09
N THR A 110 0.86 -12.94 0.19
CA THR A 110 0.43 -12.16 -0.98
C THR A 110 1.62 -11.50 -1.66
N ARG A 111 2.53 -10.91 -0.88
CA ARG A 111 3.80 -10.35 -1.37
C ARG A 111 4.61 -11.43 -2.10
N ASP A 112 4.82 -12.57 -1.45
CA ASP A 112 5.68 -13.63 -1.98
C ASP A 112 5.07 -14.25 -3.24
N ALA A 113 3.73 -14.40 -3.30
CA ALA A 113 3.02 -14.81 -4.51
C ALA A 113 3.17 -13.80 -5.66
N LEU A 114 3.11 -12.49 -5.36
CA LEU A 114 3.30 -11.44 -6.37
C LEU A 114 4.74 -11.42 -6.89
N ILE A 115 5.72 -11.53 -6.00
CA ILE A 115 7.14 -11.63 -6.36
C ILE A 115 7.36 -12.86 -7.26
N ALA A 116 6.84 -14.02 -6.87
CA ALA A 116 6.97 -15.26 -7.66
C ALA A 116 6.31 -15.14 -9.05
N ALA A 117 5.19 -14.43 -9.16
CA ALA A 117 4.46 -14.27 -10.41
C ALA A 117 5.07 -13.22 -11.36
N ARG A 118 5.65 -12.13 -10.82
CA ARG A 118 5.92 -10.90 -11.58
C ARG A 118 7.34 -10.37 -11.48
N ALA A 119 8.13 -10.75 -10.48
CA ALA A 119 9.47 -10.19 -10.32
C ALA A 119 10.39 -10.61 -11.48
N SER A 120 11.29 -9.71 -11.85
CA SER A 120 12.39 -10.02 -12.74
C SER A 120 13.27 -11.13 -12.11
N PRO A 121 13.80 -12.08 -12.91
CA PRO A 121 14.70 -13.09 -12.40
C PRO A 121 15.86 -12.43 -11.64
N VAL A 122 16.06 -12.83 -10.38
CA VAL A 122 17.11 -12.29 -9.51
C VAL A 122 18.47 -12.41 -10.22
N PRO A 123 19.26 -11.32 -10.34
CA PRO A 123 20.64 -11.43 -10.75
C PRO A 123 21.37 -12.25 -9.68
N THR A 124 21.83 -13.43 -10.06
CA THR A 124 22.71 -14.27 -9.23
C THR A 124 23.91 -13.42 -8.78
N PRO A 125 24.27 -13.42 -7.48
CA PRO A 125 25.37 -12.63 -6.97
C PRO A 125 26.69 -13.20 -7.51
N THR A 126 27.22 -12.63 -8.57
CA THR A 126 28.65 -12.75 -8.89
C THR A 126 29.40 -11.78 -8.01
N SER A 127 30.17 -12.35 -7.09
CA SER A 127 31.18 -11.77 -6.21
C SER A 127 31.51 -10.29 -6.42
N SER A 128 31.32 -9.52 -5.34
CA SER A 128 32.11 -8.34 -5.01
C SER A 128 32.19 -7.23 -6.06
N THR A 129 31.07 -6.60 -6.42
CA THR A 129 31.03 -5.15 -6.73
C THR A 129 29.59 -4.67 -6.57
N THR A 130 29.40 -3.51 -5.94
CA THR A 130 28.13 -2.77 -5.76
C THR A 130 27.54 -2.26 -7.07
N SER A 131 27.32 -3.14 -8.04
CA SER A 131 26.75 -2.84 -9.33
C SER A 131 25.78 -3.95 -9.71
N PHE A 132 24.49 -3.62 -9.71
CA PHE A 132 23.44 -4.50 -10.21
C PHE A 132 23.49 -4.51 -11.74
N SER A 133 24.18 -5.49 -12.35
CA SER A 133 24.04 -5.71 -13.79
C SER A 133 22.71 -6.42 -14.04
N ILE A 134 21.69 -5.63 -14.28
CA ILE A 134 20.32 -6.08 -14.58
C ILE A 134 20.30 -6.46 -16.07
N LYS A 135 20.17 -7.76 -16.38
CA LYS A 135 19.74 -8.18 -17.73
C LYS A 135 18.43 -7.45 -18.03
N ALA A 136 18.34 -6.84 -19.22
CA ALA A 136 17.22 -6.01 -19.68
C ALA A 136 15.92 -6.81 -19.83
N SER A 137 15.35 -7.21 -18.70
CA SER A 137 14.00 -7.72 -18.57
C SER A 137 13.13 -6.53 -18.18
N ASN A 138 12.04 -6.31 -18.91
CA ASN A 138 11.07 -5.26 -18.60
C ASN A 138 10.24 -5.58 -17.34
N LYS A 139 10.44 -6.75 -16.73
CA LYS A 139 9.71 -7.14 -15.52
C LYS A 139 10.13 -6.28 -14.31
N PRO A 140 9.21 -6.04 -13.37
CA PRO A 140 9.48 -5.26 -12.18
C PRO A 140 10.61 -5.84 -11.32
N ILE A 141 11.39 -4.95 -10.73
CA ILE A 141 12.32 -5.31 -9.66
C ILE A 141 11.52 -5.25 -8.36
N MET A 142 11.51 -6.35 -7.60
CA MET A 142 10.79 -6.42 -6.34
C MET A 142 11.75 -6.79 -5.22
N MET A 143 11.81 -5.96 -4.18
CA MET A 143 12.77 -6.06 -3.09
C MET A 143 12.05 -6.16 -1.74
N ILE A 144 12.64 -6.91 -0.80
CA ILE A 144 12.17 -7.00 0.58
C ILE A 144 13.20 -6.30 1.48
N ASP A 145 12.73 -5.37 2.29
CA ASP A 145 13.49 -4.65 3.29
C ASP A 145 13.70 -5.49 4.54
N ASN A 146 14.97 -5.71 4.89
CA ASN A 146 15.35 -6.38 6.14
C ASN A 146 15.81 -5.38 7.22
N GLU A 147 15.70 -4.07 6.96
CA GLU A 147 16.13 -3.02 7.90
C GLU A 147 15.01 -2.61 8.87
N GLY A 148 13.82 -3.22 8.76
CA GLY A 148 12.72 -3.03 9.69
C GLY A 148 11.90 -1.78 9.43
N ILE A 149 11.86 -1.29 8.19
CA ILE A 149 11.06 -0.12 7.84
C ILE A 149 9.57 -0.47 7.92
N ASP A 150 8.84 0.30 8.71
CA ASP A 150 7.40 0.16 8.91
C ASP A 150 6.58 0.64 7.70
N HIS A 151 5.33 0.18 7.62
CA HIS A 151 4.39 0.66 6.60
C HIS A 151 4.21 2.20 6.66
N GLY A 152 4.25 2.73 7.87
CA GLY A 152 4.19 4.16 8.17
C GLY A 152 5.52 4.89 7.94
N PHE A 153 6.35 4.45 6.99
CA PHE A 153 7.71 4.98 6.80
C PHE A 153 7.74 6.51 6.65
N CYS A 154 6.69 7.12 6.10
CA CYS A 154 6.57 8.58 5.99
C CYS A 154 6.63 9.31 7.34
N ILE A 155 6.36 8.62 8.45
CA ILE A 155 6.31 9.20 9.80
C ILE A 155 7.69 9.10 10.47
N ASN A 156 8.34 7.93 10.43
CA ASN A 156 9.56 7.65 11.20
C ASN A 156 10.81 7.36 10.36
N HIS A 157 10.64 6.99 9.08
CA HIS A 157 11.71 6.47 8.21
C HIS A 157 11.79 7.21 6.86
N SER A 158 11.26 8.43 6.80
CA SER A 158 11.12 9.20 5.56
C SER A 158 12.48 9.56 4.94
N GLU A 159 13.46 9.93 5.78
CA GLU A 159 14.83 10.22 5.34
C GLU A 159 15.55 8.97 4.81
N THR A 160 15.41 7.84 5.50
CA THR A 160 15.97 6.55 5.07
C THR A 160 15.41 6.14 3.70
N MET A 161 14.10 6.27 3.52
CA MET A 161 13.46 5.98 2.24
C MET A 161 13.86 6.97 1.14
N ALA A 162 14.07 8.25 1.45
CA ALA A 162 14.56 9.23 0.49
C ALA A 162 15.99 8.89 0.01
N HIS A 163 16.87 8.45 0.90
CA HIS A 163 18.21 7.99 0.51
C HIS A 163 18.16 6.73 -0.36
N LYS A 164 17.34 5.75 0.01
CA LYS A 164 17.13 4.55 -0.83
C LYS A 164 16.57 4.93 -2.20
N GLN A 165 15.60 5.85 -2.25
CA GLN A 165 15.05 6.35 -3.50
C GLN A 165 16.12 7.05 -4.36
N ALA A 166 17.00 7.86 -3.77
CA ALA A 166 18.07 8.53 -4.50
C ALA A 166 19.03 7.52 -5.16
N ILE A 167 19.37 6.44 -4.45
CA ILE A 167 20.19 5.34 -4.99
C ILE A 167 19.46 4.62 -6.15
N LEU A 168 18.14 4.43 -6.03
CA LEU A 168 17.32 3.78 -7.06
C LEU A 168 17.00 4.70 -8.26
N GLN A 169 17.09 6.03 -8.11
CA GLN A 169 16.78 7.01 -9.16
C GLN A 169 17.93 7.24 -10.14
N ASP A 170 19.18 7.01 -9.73
CA ASP A 170 20.34 7.04 -10.64
C ASP A 170 20.21 6.01 -11.79
N GLU A 171 19.21 5.12 -11.70
CA GLU A 171 18.87 4.06 -12.67
C GLU A 171 17.64 4.37 -13.57
N GLN A 172 17.18 5.63 -13.66
CA GLN A 172 16.06 6.09 -14.54
C GLN A 172 14.69 5.39 -14.32
N CYS A 173 14.12 5.45 -13.11
CA CYS A 173 12.81 4.83 -12.82
C CYS A 173 11.71 5.85 -12.44
N LEU A 174 10.51 5.65 -12.99
CA LEU A 174 9.27 6.39 -12.64
C LEU A 174 8.63 5.75 -11.40
N VAL A 175 8.45 6.55 -10.34
CA VAL A 175 7.86 6.08 -9.07
C VAL A 175 6.35 6.32 -9.09
N PHE A 176 5.57 5.24 -9.17
CA PHE A 176 4.13 5.30 -8.95
C PHE A 176 3.79 5.16 -7.47
N ARG A 177 2.99 6.11 -6.97
CA ARG A 177 2.30 6.01 -5.68
C ARG A 177 1.23 4.92 -5.79
N LEU A 178 1.57 3.69 -5.43
CA LEU A 178 0.56 2.67 -5.15
C LEU A 178 -0.20 3.11 -3.91
N ARG A 179 -1.46 3.54 -4.08
CA ARG A 179 -2.42 3.45 -2.98
C ARG A 179 -2.42 2.01 -2.47
N PRO A 180 -2.60 1.77 -1.16
CA PRO A 180 -2.49 0.44 -0.59
C PRO A 180 -3.60 -0.45 -1.19
N LEU A 181 -3.23 -1.24 -2.19
CA LEU A 181 -4.04 -2.27 -2.85
C LEU A 181 -3.49 -3.67 -2.53
N LEU A 182 -2.94 -3.81 -1.34
CA LEU A 182 -2.48 -5.07 -0.80
C LEU A 182 -2.94 -5.10 0.66
N MET A 183 -4.20 -5.47 0.88
CA MET A 183 -4.67 -6.00 2.15
C MET A 183 -5.50 -7.26 1.89
N GLN A 184 -4.74 -8.36 1.86
CA GLN A 184 -5.05 -9.74 2.28
C GLN A 184 -6.43 -10.35 1.98
N ARG A 185 -6.37 -11.44 1.21
CA ARG A 185 -6.51 -12.77 1.82
C ARG A 185 -5.34 -13.65 1.46
#